data_AF-A0A438WHZ0-F1
#
_entry.id   AF-A0A438WHZ0-F1
#
_cell.length_a   1.000
_cell.length_b   1.000
_cell.length_c   1.000
_cell.angle_alpha   90.00
_cell.angle_beta   90.00
_cell.angle_gamma   90.00
#
_symmetry.space_group_name_H-M   'P 1'
#
loop_
_entity.id
_entity.type
_entity.pdbx_description
1 polymer ?
#
loop_
_entity_poly.entity_id
_entity_poly.type
_entity_poly.pdbx_seq_one_letter_code
_entity_poly.pdbx_strand_id
1 'polypeptide(L)'
;CPSKDLSLTPRQRIVIHREIERLKERVSHGHNEDQALLDELLKESEYLAHATCAVCHMCSTLCPLKIDTGSIALNHYQKNPKGEKIASKILNHMQTTTSVARFSLKSARVVQNLIGPHNLVSLTKGIKKFIKPFPKAFHYMPKNNAYPLENKTLKGG
;
A
#
# COMPACT_ATOMS: atom_id res chain seq x y z
N CYS A 1 -14.93 -8.95 -4.77
CA CYS A 1 -13.95 -8.69 -3.70
C CYS A 1 -13.09 -9.95 -3.55
N PRO A 2 -11.76 -9.89 -3.74
CA PRO A 2 -10.91 -11.08 -3.68
C PRO A 2 -10.93 -11.81 -2.34
N SER A 3 -11.26 -11.11 -1.26
CA SER A 3 -11.31 -11.66 0.10
C SER A 3 -12.68 -12.19 0.53
N LYS A 4 -13.68 -12.24 -0.37
CA LYS A 4 -15.07 -12.59 -0.04
C LYS A 4 -15.18 -13.94 0.69
N ASP A 5 -14.41 -14.93 0.25
CA ASP A 5 -14.47 -16.30 0.78
C ASP A 5 -13.35 -16.59 1.79
N LEU A 6 -12.62 -15.54 2.22
CA LEU A 6 -11.54 -15.63 3.22
C LEU A 6 -11.89 -14.89 4.52
N SER A 7 -12.57 -13.75 4.43
CA SER A 7 -12.88 -12.88 5.58
C SER A 7 -14.17 -12.09 5.36
N LEU A 8 -14.34 -10.95 6.05
CA LEU A 8 -15.53 -10.12 5.91
C LEU A 8 -15.67 -9.56 4.50
N THR A 9 -16.89 -9.65 3.96
CA THR A 9 -17.28 -9.00 2.72
C THR A 9 -17.25 -7.47 2.85
N PRO A 10 -17.17 -6.71 1.74
CA PRO A 10 -17.18 -5.25 1.82
C PRO A 10 -18.35 -4.66 2.60
N ARG A 11 -19.56 -5.22 2.46
CA ARG A 11 -20.73 -4.75 3.23
C ARG A 11 -20.60 -5.02 4.73
N GLN A 12 -20.10 -6.19 5.12
CA GLN A 12 -19.85 -6.51 6.53
C GLN A 12 -18.75 -5.60 7.13
N ARG A 13 -17.71 -5.26 6.36
CA ARG A 13 -16.67 -4.30 6.80
C ARG A 13 -17.23 -2.91 7.08
N ILE A 14 -18.18 -2.43 6.28
CA ILE A 14 -18.89 -1.17 6.55
C ILE A 14 -19.63 -1.26 7.89
N VAL A 15 -20.34 -2.36 8.14
CA VAL A 15 -21.10 -2.56 9.39
C VAL A 15 -20.17 -2.55 10.60
N ILE A 16 -19.11 -3.36 10.57
CA ILE A 16 -18.13 -3.42 11.67
C ILE A 16 -17.47 -2.06 11.90
N HIS A 17 -17.08 -1.36 10.83
CA HIS A 17 -16.49 -0.03 10.97
C HIS A 17 -17.45 0.97 11.62
N ARG A 18 -18.72 1.01 11.18
CA ARG A 18 -19.74 1.90 11.77
C ARG A 18 -20.00 1.56 13.23
N GLU A 19 -20.00 0.28 13.57
CA GLU A 19 -20.20 -0.16 14.95
C GLU A 19 -19.00 0.23 15.84
N ILE A 20 -17.78 0.07 15.35
CA ILE A 20 -16.57 0.55 16.05
C ILE A 20 -16.65 2.06 16.30
N GLU A 21 -17.03 2.86 15.30
CA GLU A 21 -17.17 4.31 15.49
C GLU A 21 -18.29 4.68 16.47
N ARG A 22 -19.43 3.97 16.42
CA ARG A 22 -20.53 4.14 17.38
C ARG A 22 -20.09 3.83 18.82
N LEU A 23 -19.35 2.73 19.01
CA LEU A 23 -18.85 2.33 20.33
C LEU A 23 -17.79 3.30 20.86
N LYS A 24 -16.88 3.78 20.00
CA LYS A 24 -15.92 4.84 20.38
C LYS A 24 -16.63 6.09 20.89
N GLU A 25 -17.68 6.52 20.19
CA GLU A 25 -18.49 7.66 20.61
C GLU A 25 -19.14 7.39 21.96
N ARG A 26 -19.80 6.24 22.15
CA ARG A 26 -20.43 5.90 23.44
C ARG A 26 -19.44 5.85 24.60
N VAL A 27 -18.30 5.19 24.43
CA VAL A 27 -17.24 5.14 25.44
C VAL A 27 -16.76 6.56 25.79
N SER A 28 -16.57 7.43 24.80
CA SER A 28 -16.15 8.82 25.04
C SER A 28 -17.18 9.65 25.83
N HIS A 29 -18.45 9.26 25.80
CA HIS A 29 -19.54 9.86 26.59
C HIS A 29 -19.74 9.21 27.97
N GLY A 30 -18.86 8.30 28.39
CA GLY A 30 -18.89 7.68 29.72
C GLY A 30 -19.58 6.32 29.82
N HIS A 31 -20.01 5.74 28.69
CA HIS A 31 -20.55 4.37 28.65
C HIS A 31 -19.42 3.33 28.66
N ASN A 32 -18.76 3.17 29.79
CA ASN A 32 -17.60 2.29 29.92
C ASN A 32 -17.95 0.80 29.77
N GLU A 33 -19.23 0.42 29.90
CA GLU A 33 -19.70 -0.96 29.65
C GLU A 33 -19.44 -1.44 28.22
N ASP A 34 -19.36 -0.51 27.25
CA ASP A 34 -19.12 -0.80 25.84
C ASP A 34 -17.64 -1.05 25.51
N GLN A 35 -16.72 -0.73 26.44
CA GLN A 35 -15.27 -0.79 26.21
C GLN A 35 -14.79 -2.20 25.83
N ALA A 36 -15.30 -3.24 26.49
CA ALA A 36 -14.89 -4.61 26.24
C ALA A 36 -15.22 -5.06 24.80
N LEU A 37 -16.42 -4.72 24.31
CA LEU A 37 -16.83 -5.01 22.95
C LEU A 37 -16.04 -4.19 21.93
N LEU A 38 -15.77 -2.92 22.23
CA LEU A 38 -14.95 -2.07 21.37
C LEU A 38 -13.55 -2.66 21.17
N ASP A 39 -12.91 -3.10 22.25
CA ASP A 39 -11.56 -3.67 22.21
C ASP A 39 -11.53 -4.99 21.42
N GLU A 40 -12.55 -5.83 21.58
CA GLU A 40 -12.69 -7.06 20.80
C GLU A 40 -12.85 -6.77 19.30
N LEU A 41 -13.75 -5.84 18.94
CA LEU A 41 -13.97 -5.49 17.54
C LEU A 41 -12.74 -4.86 16.89
N LEU A 42 -12.03 -3.98 17.60
CA LEU A 42 -10.77 -3.39 17.11
C LEU A 42 -9.70 -4.45 16.87
N LYS A 43 -9.61 -5.44 17.76
CA LYS A 43 -8.64 -6.53 17.63
C LYS A 43 -8.97 -7.44 16.44
N GLU A 44 -10.21 -7.90 16.31
CA GLU A 44 -10.61 -8.82 15.25
C GLU A 44 -10.66 -8.14 13.87
N SER A 45 -10.98 -6.84 13.83
CA SER A 45 -11.03 -6.09 12.57
C SER A 45 -9.66 -5.97 11.90
N GLU A 46 -8.55 -6.02 12.65
CA GLU A 46 -7.18 -6.02 12.11
C GLU A 46 -7.00 -7.04 11.00
N TYR A 47 -7.42 -8.29 11.23
CA TYR A 47 -7.32 -9.33 10.21
C TYR A 47 -8.54 -9.35 9.29
N LEU A 48 -9.73 -9.38 9.89
CA LEU A 48 -10.97 -9.66 9.17
C LEU A 48 -11.43 -8.52 8.25
N ALA A 49 -11.08 -7.28 8.57
CA ALA A 49 -11.46 -6.09 7.80
C ALA A 49 -10.27 -5.42 7.09
N HIS A 50 -9.11 -5.34 7.74
CA HIS A 50 -7.97 -4.55 7.24
C HIS A 50 -6.92 -5.38 6.50
N ALA A 51 -6.28 -6.36 7.15
CA ALA A 51 -5.15 -7.11 6.58
C ALA A 51 -5.52 -7.95 5.37
N THR A 52 -6.76 -8.43 5.33
CA THR A 52 -7.30 -9.19 4.19
C THR A 52 -7.87 -8.27 3.09
N CYS A 53 -7.76 -6.95 3.21
CA CYS A 53 -8.14 -6.01 2.15
C CYS A 53 -7.00 -5.77 1.18
N ALA A 54 -7.25 -5.98 -0.12
CA ALA A 54 -6.27 -5.64 -1.17
C ALA A 54 -6.20 -4.13 -1.49
N VAL A 55 -7.09 -3.32 -0.92
CA VAL A 55 -7.17 -1.85 -1.15
C VAL A 55 -7.21 -1.50 -2.65
N CYS A 56 -7.90 -2.33 -3.45
CA CYS A 56 -8.04 -2.13 -4.89
C CYS A 56 -9.22 -1.21 -5.28
N HIS A 57 -10.04 -0.79 -4.31
CA HIS A 57 -11.22 0.07 -4.49
C HIS A 57 -12.31 -0.45 -5.46
N MET A 58 -12.17 -1.66 -6.01
CA MET A 58 -13.16 -2.29 -6.91
C MET A 58 -14.52 -2.55 -6.25
N CYS A 59 -14.63 -2.47 -4.91
CA CYS A 59 -15.92 -2.50 -4.25
C CYS A 59 -16.80 -1.29 -4.59
N SER A 60 -16.19 -0.13 -4.88
CA SER A 60 -16.92 1.10 -5.23
C SER A 60 -17.63 0.97 -6.57
N THR A 61 -17.00 0.32 -7.56
CA THR A 61 -17.59 0.14 -8.90
C THR A 61 -18.81 -0.77 -8.90
N LEU A 62 -18.89 -1.70 -7.96
CA LEU A 62 -20.03 -2.62 -7.80
C LEU A 62 -21.09 -2.09 -6.84
N CYS A 63 -20.78 -1.08 -6.02
CA CYS A 63 -21.72 -0.52 -5.07
C CYS A 63 -22.68 0.44 -5.78
N PRO A 64 -24.01 0.26 -5.70
CA PRO A 64 -24.97 1.18 -6.32
C PRO A 64 -24.89 2.60 -5.74
N LEU A 65 -24.41 2.73 -4.51
CA LEU A 65 -24.20 4.01 -3.82
C LEU A 65 -22.76 4.53 -3.95
N LYS A 66 -21.90 3.87 -4.75
CA LYS A 66 -20.49 4.22 -4.96
C LYS A 66 -19.66 4.34 -3.67
N ILE A 67 -20.06 3.61 -2.62
CA ILE A 67 -19.34 3.61 -1.35
C ILE A 67 -18.01 2.88 -1.54
N ASP A 68 -16.91 3.57 -1.21
CA ASP A 68 -15.58 2.99 -1.26
C ASP A 68 -15.17 2.38 0.08
N THR A 69 -15.50 1.10 0.28
CA THR A 69 -15.07 0.33 1.45
C THR A 69 -13.54 0.18 1.53
N GLY A 70 -12.83 0.22 0.39
CA GLY A 70 -11.37 0.08 0.37
C GLY A 70 -10.67 1.15 1.19
N SER A 71 -11.26 2.36 1.22
CA SER A 71 -10.77 3.49 2.00
C SER A 71 -10.74 3.23 3.52
N ILE A 72 -11.59 2.34 4.06
CA ILE A 72 -11.54 1.97 5.49
C ILE A 72 -10.19 1.33 5.83
N ALA A 73 -9.75 0.36 5.02
CA ALA A 73 -8.45 -0.28 5.21
C ALA A 73 -7.29 0.67 4.86
N LEU A 74 -7.44 1.51 3.83
CA LEU A 74 -6.43 2.50 3.47
C LEU A 74 -6.15 3.47 4.63
N ASN A 75 -7.21 4.05 5.22
CA ASN A 75 -7.10 5.01 6.33
C ASN A 75 -6.50 4.36 7.57
N HIS A 76 -6.79 3.07 7.81
CA HIS A 76 -6.16 2.30 8.88
C HIS A 76 -4.63 2.22 8.74
N TYR A 77 -4.13 2.08 7.50
CA TYR A 77 -2.69 2.00 7.22
C TYR A 77 -2.00 3.35 7.05
N GLN A 78 -2.73 4.41 6.68
CA GLN A 78 -2.18 5.74 6.45
C GLN A 78 -1.86 6.47 7.76
N LYS A 79 -0.81 6.01 8.46
CA LYS A 79 -0.35 6.59 9.73
C LYS A 79 0.74 7.66 9.59
N ASN A 80 1.28 7.88 8.38
CA ASN A 80 2.42 8.80 8.17
C ASN A 80 2.05 10.04 7.34
N PRO A 81 1.91 11.23 7.96
CA PRO A 81 1.53 12.47 7.26
C PRO A 81 2.58 12.97 6.26
N LYS A 82 3.83 12.49 6.34
CA LYS A 82 4.88 12.83 5.35
C LYS A 82 4.74 12.02 4.06
N GLY A 83 4.08 10.86 4.12
CA GLY A 83 3.93 9.96 2.97
C GLY A 83 3.13 10.59 1.83
N GLU A 84 2.06 11.31 2.16
CA GLU A 84 1.21 11.99 1.19
C GLU A 84 1.97 13.05 0.38
N LYS A 85 2.81 13.86 1.05
CA LYS A 85 3.65 14.88 0.39
C LYS A 85 4.69 14.27 -0.55
N ILE A 86 5.22 13.09 -0.23
CA ILE A 86 6.17 12.39 -1.10
C ILE A 86 5.42 11.80 -2.30
N ALA A 87 4.27 11.16 -2.05
CA ALA A 87 3.43 10.59 -3.10
C ALA A 87 2.98 11.66 -4.10
N SER A 88 2.52 12.82 -3.64
CA SER A 88 2.11 13.92 -4.53
C SER A 88 3.26 14.45 -5.38
N LYS A 89 4.46 14.59 -4.82
CA LYS A 89 5.65 14.98 -5.59
C LYS A 89 6.00 13.96 -6.67
N ILE A 90 5.93 12.66 -6.36
CA ILE A 90 6.16 11.57 -7.32
C ILE A 90 5.13 11.64 -8.45
N LEU A 91 3.83 11.75 -8.09
CA LEU A 91 2.72 11.81 -9.06
C LEU A 91 2.83 13.02 -9.99
N ASN A 92 3.19 14.19 -9.46
CA ASN A 92 3.36 15.40 -10.25
C ASN A 92 4.61 15.37 -11.14
N HIS A 93 5.57 14.48 -10.87
CA HIS A 93 6.83 14.36 -11.61
C HIS A 93 7.12 12.93 -12.06
N MET A 94 6.10 12.20 -12.53
CA MET A 94 6.23 10.79 -12.90
C MET A 94 7.26 10.54 -14.00
N GLN A 95 7.35 11.44 -15.00
CA GLN A 95 8.33 11.31 -16.08
C GLN A 95 9.77 11.39 -15.55
N THR A 96 10.06 12.35 -14.69
CA THR A 96 11.38 12.50 -14.07
C THR A 96 11.67 11.35 -13.11
N THR A 97 10.71 11.00 -12.26
CA THR A 97 10.85 9.92 -11.27
C THR A 97 11.14 8.58 -11.95
N THR A 98 10.42 8.25 -13.02
CA THR A 98 10.67 7.03 -13.79
C THR A 98 12.00 7.06 -14.52
N SER A 99 12.43 8.23 -15.01
CA SER A 99 13.76 8.39 -15.64
C SER A 99 14.89 8.15 -14.64
N VAL A 100 14.79 8.71 -13.43
CA VAL A 100 15.73 8.45 -12.33
C VAL A 100 15.74 6.96 -11.95
N ALA A 101 14.56 6.32 -11.89
CA ALA A 101 14.47 4.89 -11.61
C ALA A 101 15.10 4.02 -12.71
N ARG A 102 14.93 4.37 -14.00
CA ARG A 102 15.61 3.66 -15.09
C ARG A 102 17.12 3.83 -15.00
N PHE A 103 17.59 5.04 -14.71
CA PHE A 103 19.01 5.32 -14.53
C PHE A 103 19.60 4.53 -13.35
N SER A 104 18.91 4.49 -12.21
CA SER A 104 19.39 3.73 -11.04
C SER A 104 19.51 2.23 -11.33
N LEU A 105 18.56 1.63 -12.04
CA LEU A 105 18.65 0.24 -12.49
C LEU A 105 19.82 0.01 -13.45
N LYS A 106 20.08 0.95 -14.37
CA LYS A 106 21.24 0.88 -15.28
C LYS A 106 22.55 0.90 -14.50
N SER A 107 22.68 1.80 -13.52
CA SER A 107 23.86 1.90 -12.65
C SER A 107 24.06 0.63 -11.82
N ALA A 108 22.98 0.09 -11.23
CA ALA A 108 23.05 -1.16 -10.48
C ALA A 108 23.52 -2.34 -11.34
N ARG A 109 23.09 -2.40 -12.61
CA ARG A 109 23.56 -3.41 -13.57
C ARG A 109 25.05 -3.27 -13.89
N VAL A 110 25.55 -2.06 -14.08
CA VAL A 110 26.99 -1.82 -14.32
C VAL A 110 27.80 -2.31 -13.13
N VAL A 111 27.39 -1.95 -11.92
CA VAL A 111 28.03 -2.44 -10.69
C VAL A 111 27.94 -3.96 -10.60
N GLN A 112 26.77 -4.54 -10.84
CA GLN A 112 26.58 -6.00 -10.83
C GLN A 112 27.51 -6.73 -11.80
N ASN A 113 27.74 -6.16 -12.99
CA ASN A 113 28.66 -6.74 -13.98
C ASN A 113 30.13 -6.63 -13.55
N LEU A 114 30.50 -5.61 -12.76
CA LEU A 114 31.87 -5.40 -12.30
C LEU A 114 32.20 -6.25 -11.06
N ILE A 115 31.33 -6.26 -10.05
CA ILE A 115 31.61 -6.91 -8.75
C ILE A 115 30.84 -8.21 -8.52
N GLY A 116 29.90 -8.56 -9.40
CA GLY A 116 29.05 -9.74 -9.29
C GLY A 116 27.81 -9.54 -8.39
N PRO A 117 26.78 -10.37 -8.55
CA PRO A 117 25.49 -10.24 -7.84
C PRO A 117 25.60 -10.47 -6.34
N HIS A 118 26.45 -11.39 -5.89
CA HIS A 118 26.63 -11.69 -4.46
C HIS A 118 27.22 -10.49 -3.69
N ASN A 119 28.23 -9.84 -4.26
CA ASN A 119 28.89 -8.70 -3.63
C ASN A 119 28.00 -7.45 -3.64
N LEU A 120 27.19 -7.27 -4.69
CA LEU A 120 26.20 -6.19 -4.73
C LEU A 120 25.15 -6.33 -3.61
N VAL A 121 24.66 -7.53 -3.35
CA VAL A 121 23.71 -7.78 -2.23
C VAL A 121 24.38 -7.47 -0.88
N SER A 122 25.62 -7.91 -0.67
CA SER A 122 26.36 -7.65 0.58
C SER A 122 26.66 -6.16 0.77
N LEU A 123 27.07 -5.46 -0.28
CA LEU A 123 27.33 -4.02 -0.27
C LEU A 123 26.06 -3.23 0.08
N THR A 124 24.96 -3.49 -0.62
CA THR A 124 23.70 -2.77 -0.36
C THR A 124 23.13 -3.09 1.02
N LYS A 125 23.33 -4.31 1.53
CA LYS A 125 23.00 -4.68 2.92
C LYS A 125 23.81 -3.88 3.94
N GLY A 126 25.11 -3.69 3.68
CA GLY A 126 25.99 -2.84 4.49
C GLY A 126 25.54 -1.38 4.50
N ILE A 127 25.33 -0.79 3.32
CA ILE A 127 24.86 0.60 3.18
C ILE A 127 23.52 0.80 3.88
N LYS A 128 22.56 -0.13 3.71
CA LYS A 128 21.24 -0.05 4.34
C LYS A 128 21.29 -0.04 5.87
N LYS A 129 22.30 -0.67 6.49
CA LYS A 129 22.49 -0.65 7.96
C LYS A 129 22.75 0.77 8.47
N PHE A 130 23.46 1.59 7.68
CA PHE A 130 23.75 2.98 8.02
C PHE A 130 22.69 3.95 7.49
N ILE A 131 22.18 3.70 6.29
CA ILE A 131 21.16 4.51 5.61
C ILE A 131 19.90 3.66 5.46
N LYS A 132 19.01 3.68 6.46
CA LYS A 132 17.74 2.93 6.47
C LYS A 132 16.89 3.05 5.18
N PRO A 133 16.76 4.23 4.53
CA PRO A 133 15.98 4.36 3.30
C PRO A 133 16.67 3.80 2.04
N PHE A 134 17.92 3.36 2.14
CA PHE A 134 18.64 2.81 0.98
C PHE A 134 18.06 1.45 0.57
N PRO A 135 17.78 1.22 -0.73
CA PRO A 135 17.17 -0.02 -1.20
C PRO A 135 18.15 -1.19 -1.12
N LYS A 136 17.62 -2.37 -0.77
CA LYS A 136 18.39 -3.62 -0.79
C LYS A 136 18.41 -4.18 -2.21
N ALA A 137 19.59 -4.51 -2.74
CA ALA A 137 19.68 -5.24 -4.01
C ALA A 137 19.27 -6.70 -3.84
N PHE A 138 18.76 -7.31 -4.92
CA PHE A 138 18.38 -8.72 -4.98
C PHE A 138 19.32 -9.48 -5.91
N HIS A 139 19.46 -10.79 -5.70
CA HIS A 139 20.27 -11.66 -6.58
C HIS A 139 19.80 -11.59 -8.03
N TYR A 140 18.49 -11.51 -8.25
CA TYR A 140 17.86 -11.37 -9.55
C TYR A 140 17.28 -9.97 -9.71
N MET A 141 18.15 -8.98 -9.86
CA MET A 141 17.71 -7.60 -10.03
C MET A 141 17.13 -7.39 -11.45
N PRO A 142 15.96 -6.73 -11.58
CA PRO A 142 15.41 -6.42 -12.89
C PRO A 142 16.35 -5.51 -13.67
N LYS A 143 16.46 -5.78 -14.97
CA LYS A 143 17.22 -4.93 -15.89
C LYS A 143 16.40 -3.70 -16.23
N ASN A 144 17.07 -2.60 -16.55
CA ASN A 144 16.41 -1.42 -17.09
C ASN A 144 15.62 -1.80 -18.35
N ASN A 145 14.32 -1.48 -18.38
CA ASN A 145 13.51 -1.66 -19.58
C ASN A 145 13.77 -0.49 -20.54
N ALA A 146 14.29 -0.79 -21.72
CA ALA A 146 14.54 0.18 -22.79
C ALA A 146 13.35 0.36 -23.73
N TYR A 147 12.27 -0.41 -23.54
CA TYR A 147 11.09 -0.35 -24.39
C TYR A 147 10.41 1.04 -24.28
N PRO A 148 10.25 1.77 -25.40
CA PRO A 148 9.46 2.99 -25.41
C PRO A 148 7.98 2.62 -25.25
N LEU A 149 7.35 3.06 -24.17
CA LEU A 149 5.91 2.91 -24.00
C LEU A 149 5.22 3.88 -24.97
N GLU A 150 4.78 3.37 -26.11
CA GLU A 150 3.86 4.11 -26.97
C GLU A 150 2.50 4.18 -26.29
N ASN A 151 1.93 5.39 -26.23
CA ASN A 151 0.54 5.56 -25.82
C ASN A 151 -0.33 4.84 -26.84
N LYS A 152 -0.84 3.67 -26.48
CA LYS A 152 -1.96 3.06 -27.19
C LYS A 152 -3.16 3.97 -26.94
N THR A 153 -3.41 4.91 -27.84
CA THR A 153 -4.68 5.61 -27.91
C THR A 153 -5.74 4.54 -28.14
N LEU A 154 -6.43 4.13 -27.07
CA LEU A 154 -7.65 3.34 -27.20
C LEU A 154 -8.60 4.24 -27.98
N LYS A 155 -8.81 3.94 -29.27
CA LYS A 155 -9.87 4.59 -30.05
C LYS A 155 -11.15 4.32 -29.28
N GLY A 156 -11.72 5.37 -28.69
CA GLY A 156 -13.01 5.30 -28.00
C GLY A 156 -14.04 4.74 -28.99
N GLY A 157 -14.66 3.63 -28.60
CA GLY A 157 -15.88 3.13 -29.22
C GLY A 157 -17.10 3.70 -28.51
#